data_AF-A0A2G2CIP3-F1
#
_entry.id   AF-A0A2G2CIP3-F1
#
_cell.length_a   1.000
_cell.length_b   1.000
_cell.length_c   1.000
_cell.angle_alpha   90.00
_cell.angle_beta   90.00
_cell.angle_gamma   90.00
#
_symmetry.space_group_name_H-M   'P 1'
#
loop_
_entity.id
_entity.type
_entity.pdbx_description
1 polymer ?
#
loop_
_entity_poly.entity_id
_entity_poly.type
_entity_poly.pdbx_seq_one_letter_code
_entity_poly.pdbx_strand_id
1 'polypeptide(L)'
;MYRRCKEKIANNSQDAIAKECNAIVNYFNHKIGDPKNSIELYEKFSVYTLETNNIQNLNSLQLTNIRLYTEPAIEWWKEKFNVDYDETNAYQIKKLYEILSENDYKKVEFITTKDKGYRANGDRNPHSWSIIDKVDLLYWILKKN
;
A
#
# COMPACT_ATOMS: atom_id res chain seq x y z
N MET A 1 -5.26 -7.55 0.97
CA MET A 1 -5.89 -7.20 2.27
C MET A 1 -6.70 -8.35 2.84
N TYR A 2 -7.78 -8.82 2.18
CA TYR A 2 -8.65 -9.90 2.69
C TYR A 2 -7.89 -11.16 3.17
N ARG A 3 -7.06 -11.77 2.29
CA ARG A 3 -6.30 -12.99 2.64
C ARG A 3 -5.38 -12.80 3.86
N ARG A 4 -4.67 -11.67 3.92
CA ARG A 4 -3.82 -11.32 5.07
C ARG A 4 -4.61 -11.15 6.36
N CYS A 5 -5.77 -10.49 6.30
CA CYS A 5 -6.66 -10.38 7.45
C CYS A 5 -7.09 -11.77 7.94
N LYS A 6 -7.43 -12.70 7.04
CA LYS A 6 -7.76 -14.09 7.40
C LYS A 6 -6.59 -14.81 8.08
N GLU A 7 -5.37 -14.64 7.60
CA GLU A 7 -4.15 -15.20 8.22
C GLU A 7 -3.92 -14.63 9.62
N LYS A 8 -4.05 -13.30 9.80
CA LYS A 8 -3.90 -12.66 11.12
C LYS A 8 -4.95 -13.13 12.13
N ILE A 9 -6.20 -13.26 11.70
CA ILE A 9 -7.28 -13.79 12.55
C ILE A 9 -6.97 -15.22 13.00
N ALA A 10 -6.45 -16.06 12.10
CA ALA A 10 -6.09 -17.44 12.41
C ALA A 10 -4.90 -17.55 13.37
N ASN A 11 -3.93 -16.63 13.25
CA ASN A 11 -2.68 -16.69 14.02
C ASN A 11 -2.77 -16.01 15.40
N ASN A 12 -3.62 -15.00 15.61
CA ASN A 12 -3.70 -14.31 16.91
C ASN A 12 -5.04 -13.60 17.14
N SER A 13 -6.05 -14.30 17.67
CA SER A 13 -7.44 -13.81 17.73
C SER A 13 -7.74 -12.71 18.77
N GLN A 14 -6.81 -12.42 19.70
CA GLN A 14 -7.08 -11.52 20.83
C GLN A 14 -6.51 -10.09 20.68
N ASP A 15 -5.59 -9.88 19.73
CA ASP A 15 -4.96 -8.57 19.49
C ASP A 15 -5.89 -7.59 18.75
N ALA A 16 -5.71 -6.29 18.98
CA ALA A 16 -6.43 -5.20 18.33
C ALA A 16 -6.38 -5.31 16.80
N ILE A 17 -5.23 -5.69 16.24
CA ILE A 17 -5.06 -5.90 14.79
C ILE A 17 -5.98 -7.01 14.27
N ALA A 18 -6.16 -8.10 15.03
CA ALA A 18 -7.05 -9.18 14.62
C ALA A 18 -8.54 -8.79 14.71
N LYS A 19 -8.91 -7.91 15.66
CA LYS A 19 -10.26 -7.33 15.72
C LYS A 19 -10.56 -6.46 14.50
N GLU A 20 -9.62 -5.60 14.11
CA GLU A 20 -9.74 -4.82 12.87
C GLU A 20 -9.82 -5.72 11.63
N CYS A 21 -8.97 -6.75 11.56
CA CYS A 21 -9.00 -7.73 10.47
C CYS A 21 -10.36 -8.44 10.38
N ASN A 22 -10.95 -8.82 11.52
CA ASN A 22 -12.29 -9.41 11.57
C ASN A 22 -13.34 -8.44 11.01
N ALA A 23 -13.29 -7.16 11.40
CA ALA A 23 -14.21 -6.15 10.88
C ALA A 23 -14.08 -5.99 9.35
N ILE A 24 -12.86 -5.94 8.83
CA ILE A 24 -12.57 -5.84 7.39
C ILE A 24 -13.09 -7.08 6.64
N VAL A 25 -12.78 -8.28 7.13
CA VAL A 25 -13.23 -9.55 6.51
C VAL A 25 -14.74 -9.64 6.50
N ASN A 26 -15.41 -9.32 7.62
CA ASN A 26 -16.87 -9.33 7.70
C ASN A 26 -17.50 -8.31 6.75
N TYR A 27 -16.94 -7.11 6.67
CA TYR A 27 -17.38 -6.09 5.73
C TYR A 27 -17.27 -6.56 4.28
N PHE A 28 -16.11 -7.11 3.88
CA PHE A 28 -15.92 -7.61 2.53
C PHE A 28 -16.82 -8.80 2.20
N ASN A 29 -16.95 -9.77 3.12
CA ASN A 29 -17.86 -10.89 2.93
C ASN A 29 -19.31 -10.44 2.73
N HIS A 30 -19.76 -9.44 3.49
CA HIS A 30 -21.10 -8.89 3.33
C HIS A 30 -21.27 -8.10 2.02
N LYS A 31 -20.24 -7.37 1.57
CA LYS A 31 -20.36 -6.45 0.42
C LYS A 31 -20.08 -7.10 -0.93
N ILE A 32 -19.06 -7.95 -0.99
CA ILE A 32 -18.50 -8.48 -2.23
C ILE A 32 -18.13 -9.97 -2.15
N GLY A 33 -18.40 -10.63 -1.02
CA GLY A 33 -18.18 -12.06 -0.83
C GLY A 33 -16.74 -12.46 -0.59
N ASP A 34 -16.49 -13.78 -0.52
CA ASP A 34 -15.15 -14.34 -0.37
C ASP A 34 -14.42 -14.36 -1.74
N PRO A 35 -13.18 -13.85 -1.83
CA PRO A 35 -12.43 -13.78 -3.08
C PRO A 35 -12.10 -15.15 -3.68
N LYS A 36 -12.22 -16.26 -2.91
CA LYS A 36 -12.11 -17.62 -3.47
C LYS A 36 -13.24 -17.94 -4.45
N ASN A 37 -14.40 -17.32 -4.30
CA ASN A 37 -15.57 -17.58 -5.12
C ASN A 37 -15.71 -16.58 -6.28
N SER A 38 -15.28 -15.33 -6.08
CA SER A 38 -15.25 -14.31 -7.12
C SER A 38 -14.20 -13.24 -6.80
N ILE A 39 -13.05 -13.32 -7.48
CA ILE A 39 -11.99 -12.31 -7.37
C ILE A 39 -12.33 -11.06 -8.19
N GLU A 40 -13.24 -11.16 -9.16
CA GLU A 40 -13.59 -10.11 -10.12
C GLU A 40 -14.15 -8.86 -9.42
N LEU A 41 -14.93 -9.03 -8.34
CA LEU A 41 -15.42 -7.90 -7.55
C LEU A 41 -14.29 -7.19 -6.80
N TYR A 42 -13.29 -7.93 -6.32
CA TYR A 42 -12.12 -7.34 -5.68
C TYR A 42 -11.30 -6.55 -6.69
N GLU A 43 -11.11 -7.09 -7.90
CA GLU A 43 -10.45 -6.37 -9.00
C GLU A 43 -11.22 -5.12 -9.39
N LYS A 44 -12.55 -5.23 -9.55
CA LYS A 44 -13.42 -4.10 -9.91
C LYS A 44 -13.32 -2.93 -8.94
N PHE A 45 -13.19 -3.19 -7.64
CA PHE A 45 -13.19 -2.14 -6.61
C PHE A 45 -11.81 -1.78 -6.05
N SER A 46 -10.74 -2.45 -6.49
CA SER A 46 -9.37 -2.15 -6.03
C SER A 46 -8.61 -1.30 -7.03
N VAL A 47 -7.67 -0.49 -6.55
CA VAL A 47 -6.73 0.23 -7.43
C VAL A 47 -5.93 -0.76 -8.27
N TYR A 48 -5.45 -1.82 -7.64
CA TYR A 48 -4.87 -2.99 -8.27
C TYR A 48 -5.05 -4.21 -7.36
N THR A 49 -4.90 -5.40 -7.92
CA THR A 49 -4.92 -6.66 -7.17
C THR A 49 -3.59 -7.38 -7.32
N LEU A 50 -2.81 -7.46 -6.25
CA LEU A 50 -1.48 -8.09 -6.26
C LEU A 50 -1.54 -9.59 -6.62
N GLU A 51 -2.59 -10.30 -6.21
CA GLU A 51 -2.73 -11.74 -6.46
C GLU A 51 -2.82 -12.09 -7.95
N THR A 52 -3.45 -11.22 -8.74
CA THR A 52 -3.70 -11.42 -10.17
C THR A 52 -2.91 -10.45 -11.06
N ASN A 53 -2.12 -9.57 -10.44
CA ASN A 53 -1.51 -8.40 -11.08
C ASN A 53 -2.51 -7.52 -11.87
N ASN A 54 -3.81 -7.57 -11.54
CA ASN A 54 -4.82 -6.79 -12.23
C ASN A 54 -4.63 -5.29 -11.92
N ILE A 55 -4.38 -4.51 -12.96
CA ILE A 55 -4.23 -3.04 -12.93
C ILE A 55 -5.22 -2.33 -13.86
N GLN A 56 -6.32 -2.97 -14.25
CA GLN A 56 -7.25 -2.42 -15.25
C GLN A 56 -7.80 -1.04 -14.83
N ASN A 57 -8.01 -0.84 -13.53
CA ASN A 57 -8.48 0.43 -12.96
C ASN A 57 -7.44 1.56 -13.04
N LEU A 58 -6.21 1.28 -13.45
CA LEU A 58 -5.14 2.26 -13.65
C LEU A 58 -4.92 2.60 -15.13
N ASN A 59 -5.60 1.95 -16.08
CA ASN A 59 -5.35 2.11 -17.52
C ASN A 59 -5.44 3.57 -18.00
N SER A 60 -6.33 4.38 -17.40
CA SER A 60 -6.46 5.80 -17.72
C SER A 60 -5.26 6.66 -17.28
N LEU A 61 -4.39 6.11 -16.44
CA LEU A 61 -3.19 6.78 -15.91
C LEU A 61 -1.91 6.44 -16.68
N GLN A 62 -1.98 5.67 -17.78
CA GLN A 62 -0.79 5.23 -18.51
C GLN A 62 0.11 6.38 -19.00
N LEU A 63 -0.49 7.54 -19.32
CA LEU A 63 0.23 8.76 -19.72
C LEU A 63 0.42 9.77 -18.58
N THR A 64 -0.10 9.46 -17.39
CA THR A 64 -0.03 10.34 -16.21
C THR A 64 1.31 10.12 -15.50
N ASN A 65 1.94 11.21 -15.07
CA ASN A 65 3.11 11.12 -14.20
C ASN A 65 2.66 10.62 -12.81
N ILE A 66 3.19 9.48 -12.37
CA ILE A 66 2.90 8.86 -11.07
C ILE A 66 4.17 8.92 -10.22
N ARG A 67 4.04 9.33 -8.97
CA ARG A 67 5.15 9.37 -8.02
C ARG A 67 4.72 8.75 -6.71
N LEU A 68 5.43 7.70 -6.30
CA LEU A 68 5.13 6.86 -5.16
C LEU A 68 6.19 7.06 -4.08
N TYR A 69 5.77 7.42 -2.88
CA TYR A 69 6.67 7.65 -1.75
C TYR A 69 6.45 6.61 -0.67
N THR A 70 7.54 6.12 -0.08
CA THR A 70 7.47 5.27 1.11
C THR A 70 8.69 5.40 2.03
N GLU A 71 8.48 5.26 3.33
CA GLU A 71 9.52 4.99 4.33
C GLU A 71 9.29 3.55 4.78
N PRO A 72 10.09 2.58 4.30
CA PRO A 72 9.86 1.17 4.64
C PRO A 72 9.94 0.89 6.13
N ALA A 73 10.87 1.54 6.85
CA ALA A 73 11.11 1.38 8.30
C ALA A 73 10.84 -0.03 8.83
N ILE A 74 11.51 -1.03 8.24
CA ILE A 74 11.24 -2.46 8.46
C ILE A 74 11.41 -2.81 9.95
N GLU A 75 12.50 -2.34 10.55
CA GLU A 75 12.81 -2.57 11.96
C GLU A 75 11.75 -1.96 12.87
N TRP A 76 11.29 -0.74 12.55
CA TRP A 76 10.24 -0.06 13.32
C TRP A 76 8.93 -0.84 13.29
N TRP A 77 8.53 -1.38 12.13
CA TRP A 77 7.33 -2.22 12.01
C TRP A 77 7.45 -3.51 12.80
N LYS A 78 8.63 -4.14 12.75
CA LYS A 78 8.88 -5.37 13.50
C LYS A 78 8.86 -5.12 15.00
N GLU A 79 9.48 -4.05 15.48
CA GLU A 79 9.55 -3.70 16.90
C GLU A 79 8.21 -3.23 17.47
N LYS A 80 7.46 -2.37 16.75
CA LYS A 80 6.20 -1.79 17.24
C LYS A 80 5.01 -2.72 17.12
N PHE A 81 4.95 -3.51 16.06
CA PHE A 81 3.75 -4.26 15.69
C PHE A 81 4.02 -5.74 15.37
N ASN A 82 5.27 -6.20 15.41
CA ASN A 82 5.67 -7.54 14.99
C ASN A 82 5.17 -7.89 13.58
N VAL A 83 5.26 -6.91 12.67
CA VAL A 83 4.82 -7.02 11.27
C VAL A 83 6.02 -7.18 10.38
N ASP A 84 5.99 -8.15 9.47
CA ASP A 84 7.05 -8.36 8.49
C ASP A 84 6.91 -7.42 7.29
N TYR A 85 8.01 -7.18 6.56
CA TYR A 85 8.03 -6.17 5.50
C TYR A 85 6.95 -6.38 4.45
N ASP A 86 6.72 -7.63 4.03
CA ASP A 86 5.76 -7.96 3.00
C ASP A 86 4.32 -7.62 3.38
N GLU A 87 4.01 -7.58 4.68
CA GLU A 87 2.72 -7.17 5.22
C GLU A 87 2.48 -5.65 5.19
N THR A 88 3.53 -4.84 5.01
CA THR A 88 3.46 -3.38 5.05
C THR A 88 2.93 -2.76 3.75
N ASN A 89 2.51 -1.49 3.82
CA ASN A 89 2.18 -0.72 2.63
C ASN A 89 3.41 -0.41 1.75
N ALA A 90 4.61 -0.33 2.33
CA ALA A 90 5.85 -0.10 1.59
C ALA A 90 6.10 -1.22 0.58
N TYR A 91 5.86 -2.48 1.00
CA TYR A 91 5.89 -3.62 0.09
C TYR A 91 4.81 -3.53 -1.00
N GLN A 92 3.58 -3.18 -0.65
CA GLN A 92 2.50 -3.02 -1.64
C GLN A 92 2.82 -1.94 -2.67
N ILE A 93 3.32 -0.78 -2.24
CA ILE A 93 3.73 0.32 -3.11
C ILE A 93 4.88 -0.12 -4.04
N LYS A 94 5.89 -0.84 -3.51
CA LYS A 94 6.97 -1.40 -4.32
C LYS A 94 6.44 -2.37 -5.37
N LYS A 95 5.50 -3.25 -5.00
CA LYS A 95 4.87 -4.19 -5.94
C LYS A 95 4.05 -3.50 -7.01
N LEU A 96 3.29 -2.46 -6.66
CA LEU A 96 2.59 -1.66 -7.65
C LEU A 96 3.57 -1.00 -8.63
N TYR A 97 4.66 -0.41 -8.14
CA TYR A 97 5.69 0.18 -9.00
C TYR A 97 6.28 -0.84 -9.98
N GLU A 98 6.62 -2.04 -9.50
CA GLU A 98 7.12 -3.14 -10.34
C GLU A 98 6.12 -3.50 -11.44
N ILE A 99 4.86 -3.75 -11.08
CA ILE A 99 3.80 -4.09 -12.05
C ILE A 99 3.60 -2.98 -13.08
N LEU A 100 3.55 -1.71 -12.66
CA LEU A 100 3.37 -0.58 -13.59
C LEU A 100 4.56 -0.45 -14.55
N SER A 101 5.78 -0.66 -14.04
CA SER A 101 7.00 -0.62 -14.86
C SER A 101 7.03 -1.72 -15.91
N GLU A 102 6.53 -2.91 -15.57
CA GLU A 102 6.40 -4.05 -16.48
C GLU A 102 5.27 -3.87 -17.52
N ASN A 103 4.29 -3.00 -17.26
CA ASN A 103 3.12 -2.75 -18.12
C ASN A 103 3.20 -1.42 -18.89
N ASP A 104 4.41 -0.98 -19.24
CA ASP A 104 4.67 0.20 -20.08
C ASP A 104 4.16 1.55 -19.53
N TYR A 105 3.96 1.69 -18.22
CA TYR A 105 3.75 3.02 -17.62
C TYR A 105 5.07 3.77 -17.59
N LYS A 106 5.31 4.63 -18.58
CA LYS A 106 6.63 5.25 -18.82
C LYS A 106 7.03 6.33 -17.81
N LYS A 107 6.12 6.73 -16.91
CA LYS A 107 6.26 7.93 -16.05
C LYS A 107 5.94 7.61 -14.60
N VAL A 108 6.53 6.52 -14.06
CA VAL A 108 6.35 6.13 -12.65
C VAL A 108 7.67 6.27 -11.92
N GLU A 109 7.69 7.08 -10.86
CA GLU A 109 8.82 7.24 -9.94
C GLU A 109 8.51 6.56 -8.60
N PHE A 110 9.44 5.75 -8.10
CA PHE A 110 9.36 5.15 -6.77
C PHE A 110 10.49 5.67 -5.88
N ILE A 111 10.11 6.40 -4.85
CA ILE A 111 11.02 7.10 -3.95
C ILE A 111 10.89 6.50 -2.56
N THR A 112 11.98 5.86 -2.13
CA THR A 112 12.13 5.42 -0.74
C THR A 112 12.86 6.47 0.07
N THR A 113 12.56 6.51 1.36
CA THR A 113 13.25 7.34 2.33
C THR A 113 13.84 6.46 3.41
N LYS A 114 14.75 7.03 4.20
CA LYS A 114 15.38 6.37 5.33
C LYS A 114 15.39 7.32 6.51
N ASP A 115 15.06 6.79 7.68
CA ASP A 115 15.07 7.52 8.96
C ASP A 115 14.20 8.80 8.93
N LYS A 116 13.15 8.82 8.10
CA LYS A 116 12.14 9.89 8.08
C LYS A 116 10.84 9.40 8.73
N GLY A 117 9.79 10.22 8.61
CA GLY A 117 8.47 9.91 9.17
C GLY A 117 8.33 10.37 10.62
N TYR A 118 8.41 11.67 10.87
CA TYR A 118 8.13 12.28 12.18
C TYR A 118 6.93 13.20 12.09
N ARG A 119 6.08 13.13 13.10
CA ARG A 119 4.95 14.04 13.30
C ARG A 119 5.44 15.38 13.85
N ALA A 120 4.57 16.39 13.81
CA ALA A 120 4.90 17.73 14.33
C ALA A 120 5.25 17.74 15.83
N ASN A 121 4.76 16.76 16.60
CA ASN A 121 5.07 16.57 18.01
C ASN A 121 6.35 15.75 18.26
N GLY A 122 7.08 15.34 17.21
CA GLY A 122 8.32 14.55 17.31
C GLY A 122 8.12 13.04 17.31
N ASP A 123 6.88 12.52 17.35
CA ASP A 123 6.64 11.08 17.33
C ASP A 123 7.02 10.47 15.99
N ARG A 124 7.75 9.35 16.03
CA ARG A 124 8.09 8.58 14.82
C ARG A 124 6.88 7.78 14.32
N ASN A 125 6.53 8.00 13.07
CA ASN A 125 5.58 7.23 12.29
C ASN A 125 5.97 7.28 10.80
N PRO A 126 6.35 6.14 10.18
CA PRO A 126 6.86 6.09 8.80
C PRO A 126 5.84 6.51 7.72
N HIS A 127 4.58 6.75 8.09
CA HIS A 127 3.56 7.31 7.18
C HIS A 127 3.40 8.83 7.29
N SER A 128 4.22 9.51 8.10
CA SER A 128 4.12 10.96 8.25
C SER A 128 4.60 11.67 6.98
N TRP A 129 3.89 12.72 6.56
CA TRP A 129 4.22 13.55 5.39
C TRP A 129 5.66 14.08 5.36
N SER A 130 6.33 14.15 6.51
CA SER A 130 7.76 14.44 6.64
C SER A 130 8.71 13.54 5.82
N ILE A 131 8.23 12.40 5.29
CA ILE A 131 9.03 11.58 4.37
C ILE A 131 9.31 12.33 3.07
N ILE A 132 8.40 13.22 2.66
CA ILE A 132 8.48 13.94 1.39
C ILE A 132 9.40 15.15 1.50
N ASP A 133 10.31 15.27 0.55
CA ASP A 133 11.00 16.54 0.28
C ASP A 133 10.04 17.48 -0.45
N LYS A 134 9.61 18.54 0.25
CA LYS A 134 8.61 19.48 -0.25
C LYS A 134 9.11 20.30 -1.45
N VAL A 135 10.40 20.63 -1.48
CA VAL A 135 10.99 21.45 -2.53
C VAL A 135 11.11 20.61 -3.80
N ASP A 136 11.64 19.39 -3.69
CA ASP A 136 11.69 18.44 -4.80
C ASP A 136 10.29 18.11 -5.33
N LEU A 137 9.31 17.85 -4.44
CA LEU A 137 7.93 17.60 -4.87
C LEU A 137 7.35 18.81 -5.61
N LEU A 138 7.57 20.03 -5.13
CA LEU A 138 7.07 21.23 -5.80
C LEU A 138 7.68 21.38 -7.20
N TYR A 139 8.99 21.17 -7.34
CA TYR A 139 9.65 21.19 -8.65
C TYR A 139 9.11 20.10 -9.58
N TRP A 140 8.85 18.90 -9.06
CA TRP A 140 8.26 17.81 -9.83
C TRP A 140 6.86 18.15 -10.34
N ILE A 141 6.00 18.73 -9.49
CA ILE A 141 4.64 19.16 -9.87
C ILE A 141 4.69 20.26 -10.93
N LEU A 142 5.59 21.25 -10.77
CA LEU A 142 5.67 22.41 -11.65
C LEU A 142 6.42 22.14 -12.97
N LYS A 143 7.13 21.01 -13.08
CA LYS A 143 7.84 20.63 -14.29
C LYS A 143 6.83 20.43 -15.43
N LYS A 144 6.88 21.31 -16.43
CA LYS A 144 6.10 21.13 -17.67
C LYS A 144 6.62 19.89 -18.39
N ASN A 145 5.70 18.97 -18.69
CA ASN A 145 5.92 17.80 -19.55
C ASN A 145 6.07 18.21 -21.02
#